data_AF-A0A6V7W9G1-F1
#
_entry.id   AF-A0A6V7W9G1-F1
#
_cell.length_a   1.000
_cell.length_b   1.000
_cell.length_c   1.000
_cell.angle_alpha   90.00
_cell.angle_beta   90.00
_cell.angle_gamma   90.00
#
_symmetry.space_group_name_H-M   'P 1'
#
loop_
_entity.id
_entity.type
_entity.pdbx_description
1 polymer ?
#
loop_
_entity_poly.entity_id
_entity_poly.type
_entity_poly.pdbx_seq_one_letter_code
_entity_poly.pdbx_strand_id
1 'polypeptide(L)'
;MMLPKQLKTKKKRLNLKKELDRRIPIFQFKILQILKKQVKMVDELRSLWGQLSDCLTQLEKMPDSHHAILALQNAAEAFFLCYSMFFPQSPKSTSTKEQTTTTSTVDNLQSLTQPQSTSINSPDSQPSSTVNLNDANSYQKEMFAFAEKHRSVLNQILRGNNQSLESNAFAILTHFPKLLDFDVKRKYFHKELKKVDSRDRNRYRAEDIAIRVRRSHIFGDSFRELHRLRNSDWRSRFYIMFEGEEGQDAGGLLREWYQVITREIFNPNYALFINAPGDRVTYMINKSSYVNPEHLDYFKFVGRLIAKAIYDNKQLDCYFTRAFYKHILNIHVKYQDIESEDPEIFKSLEFLLNNSIEALGYDLMFCVEVEEFGVRSSRQLKDNGSKLLVTDANKQEYVHLMCQMKMTGSIRQQLNAFLEGFYELIPRNLISIFNEQELELLISGLPEIDVDDLCVNTEYKNYTRTSQQIQWFWRALRSFDQEDKAKFLQFVTGTSKSTSSRICSFGRNEWDSEIYNSKRHPFPRPSSFRAHVF
;
A
#
# COMPACT_ATOMS: atom_id res chain seq x y z
N MET A 1 -35.23 -2.67 -58.04
CA MET A 1 -34.53 -1.40 -58.40
C MET A 1 -33.99 -0.72 -57.11
N MET A 2 -32.94 -1.26 -56.49
CA MET A 2 -32.41 -0.82 -55.17
C MET A 2 -30.86 -0.59 -55.20
N LEU A 3 -30.28 -0.31 -56.36
CA LEU A 3 -28.82 -0.13 -56.50
C LEU A 3 -28.26 1.31 -56.26
N PRO A 4 -28.97 2.44 -56.53
CA PRO A 4 -28.31 3.75 -56.53
C PRO A 4 -27.91 4.28 -55.15
N LYS A 5 -28.69 3.98 -54.10
CA LYS A 5 -28.44 4.49 -52.74
C LYS A 5 -27.24 3.81 -52.10
N GLN A 6 -27.11 2.48 -52.18
CA GLN A 6 -25.98 1.75 -51.59
C GLN A 6 -24.63 2.10 -52.26
N LEU A 7 -24.61 2.30 -53.58
CA LEU A 7 -23.41 2.75 -54.32
C LEU A 7 -22.95 4.15 -53.89
N LYS A 8 -23.87 5.10 -53.67
CA LYS A 8 -23.54 6.44 -53.16
C LYS A 8 -22.97 6.38 -51.73
N THR A 9 -23.52 5.56 -50.84
CA THR A 9 -23.01 5.42 -49.46
C THR A 9 -21.63 4.75 -49.43
N LYS A 10 -21.40 3.75 -50.28
CA LYS A 10 -20.10 3.06 -50.40
C LYS A 10 -19.02 3.98 -50.97
N LYS A 11 -19.37 4.81 -51.96
CA LYS A 11 -18.47 5.82 -52.56
C LYS A 11 -18.15 6.95 -51.58
N LYS A 12 -19.12 7.39 -50.77
CA LYS A 12 -18.93 8.39 -49.71
C LYS A 12 -18.02 7.88 -48.58
N ARG A 13 -18.20 6.62 -48.15
CA ARG A 13 -17.30 5.94 -47.19
C ARG A 13 -15.88 5.77 -47.72
N LEU A 14 -15.74 5.41 -49.00
CA LEU A 14 -14.42 5.25 -49.64
C LEU A 14 -13.69 6.59 -49.77
N ASN A 15 -14.40 7.67 -50.09
CA ASN A 15 -13.81 9.01 -50.12
C ASN A 15 -13.43 9.51 -48.72
N LEU A 16 -14.24 9.26 -47.70
CA LEU A 16 -13.91 9.60 -46.32
C LEU A 16 -12.69 8.82 -45.81
N LYS A 17 -12.59 7.53 -46.15
CA LYS A 17 -11.43 6.69 -45.84
C LYS A 17 -10.16 7.23 -46.52
N LYS A 18 -10.22 7.55 -47.81
CA LYS A 18 -9.10 8.17 -48.54
C LYS A 18 -8.67 9.52 -47.97
N GLU A 19 -9.62 10.31 -47.46
CA GLU A 19 -9.32 11.59 -46.82
C GLU A 19 -8.69 11.40 -45.43
N LEU A 20 -9.16 10.44 -44.63
CA LEU A 20 -8.51 10.06 -43.37
C LEU A 20 -7.11 9.51 -43.61
N ASP A 21 -6.93 8.61 -44.58
CA ASP A 21 -5.64 8.02 -44.94
C ASP A 21 -4.63 9.08 -45.40
N ARG A 22 -5.08 10.23 -45.91
CA ARG A 22 -4.24 11.39 -46.24
C ARG A 22 -3.95 12.30 -45.06
N ARG A 23 -4.94 12.53 -44.19
CA ARG A 23 -4.82 13.48 -43.07
C ARG A 23 -4.13 12.90 -41.84
N ILE A 24 -4.32 11.61 -41.55
CA ILE A 24 -3.73 10.95 -40.37
C ILE A 24 -2.19 11.03 -40.41
N PRO A 25 -1.50 10.73 -41.52
CA PRO A 25 -0.04 10.84 -41.56
C PRO A 25 0.47 12.28 -41.38
N ILE A 26 -0.23 13.27 -41.94
CA ILE A 26 0.14 14.69 -41.80
C ILE A 26 -0.06 15.17 -40.36
N PHE A 27 -1.15 14.74 -39.73
CA PHE A 27 -1.44 15.02 -38.32
C PHE A 27 -0.39 14.37 -37.40
N GLN A 28 -0.10 13.08 -37.62
CA GLN A 28 0.96 12.35 -36.92
C GLN A 28 2.33 13.00 -37.13
N PHE A 29 2.66 13.44 -38.35
CA PHE A 29 3.91 14.14 -38.65
C PHE A 29 4.02 15.49 -37.93
N LYS A 30 2.95 16.29 -37.90
CA LYS A 30 2.94 17.56 -37.14
C LYS A 30 3.08 17.32 -35.64
N ILE A 31 2.42 16.30 -35.08
CA ILE A 31 2.62 15.89 -33.69
C ILE A 31 4.07 15.47 -33.45
N LEU A 32 4.64 14.64 -34.32
CA LEU A 32 6.04 14.23 -34.23
C LEU A 32 7.02 15.40 -34.32
N GLN A 33 6.74 16.43 -35.13
CA GLN A 33 7.56 17.65 -35.20
C GLN A 33 7.48 18.47 -33.92
N ILE A 34 6.28 18.60 -33.33
CA ILE A 34 6.09 19.27 -32.04
C ILE A 34 6.82 18.51 -30.92
N LEU A 35 6.65 17.18 -30.87
CA LEU A 35 7.35 16.30 -29.92
C LEU A 35 8.87 16.36 -30.10
N LYS A 36 9.38 16.35 -31.35
CA LYS A 36 10.82 16.49 -31.63
C LYS A 36 11.37 17.84 -31.18
N LYS A 37 10.63 18.94 -31.35
CA LYS A 37 11.04 20.26 -30.86
C LYS A 37 11.09 20.31 -29.32
N GLN A 38 10.14 19.66 -28.66
CA GLN A 38 10.11 19.53 -27.20
C GLN A 38 11.24 18.65 -26.66
N VAL A 39 11.53 17.52 -27.31
CA VAL A 39 12.66 16.63 -26.97
C VAL A 39 13.99 17.35 -27.13
N LYS A 40 14.18 18.06 -28.25
CA LYS A 40 15.40 18.83 -28.51
C LYS A 40 15.66 19.89 -27.45
N MET A 41 14.61 20.55 -26.95
CA MET A 41 14.72 21.51 -25.84
C MET A 41 15.24 20.87 -24.55
N VAL A 42 14.81 19.64 -24.21
CA VAL A 42 15.31 18.93 -23.01
C VAL A 42 16.78 18.56 -23.18
N ASP A 43 17.17 18.11 -24.37
CA ASP A 43 18.56 17.76 -24.67
C ASP A 43 19.48 18.99 -24.63
N GLU A 44 19.02 20.15 -25.09
CA GLU A 44 19.75 21.43 -25.00
C GLU A 44 19.95 21.89 -23.55
N LEU A 45 19.04 21.53 -22.64
CA LEU A 45 19.11 21.89 -21.22
C LEU A 45 19.91 20.89 -20.36
N ARG A 46 20.37 19.75 -20.91
CA ARG A 46 21.11 18.70 -20.16
C ARG A 46 22.33 19.24 -19.40
N SER A 47 23.09 20.15 -20.00
CA SER A 47 24.26 20.75 -19.34
C SER A 47 23.87 21.58 -18.11
N LEU A 48 22.75 22.31 -18.19
CA LEU A 48 22.20 23.07 -17.06
C LEU A 48 21.62 22.15 -15.97
N TRP A 49 21.00 21.03 -16.35
CA TRP A 49 20.57 20.01 -15.38
C TRP A 49 21.75 19.34 -14.66
N GLY A 50 22.89 19.17 -15.36
CA GLY A 50 24.15 18.76 -14.76
C GLY A 50 24.62 19.76 -13.69
N GLN A 51 24.66 21.06 -14.03
CA GLN A 51 25.02 22.12 -13.08
C GLN A 51 24.07 22.19 -11.88
N LEU A 52 22.75 22.10 -12.12
CA LEU A 52 21.75 22.03 -11.06
C LEU A 52 22.01 20.84 -10.13
N SER A 53 22.30 19.66 -10.71
CA SER A 53 22.66 18.47 -9.94
C SER A 53 23.90 18.71 -9.07
N ASP A 54 24.93 19.37 -9.60
CA ASP A 54 26.14 19.65 -8.83
C ASP A 54 25.87 20.63 -7.69
N CYS A 55 25.07 21.67 -7.93
CA CYS A 55 24.62 22.60 -6.89
C CYS A 55 23.82 21.89 -5.78
N LEU A 56 22.86 21.03 -6.13
CA LEU A 56 22.08 20.26 -5.16
C LEU A 56 22.98 19.32 -4.33
N THR A 57 23.96 18.67 -4.97
CA THR A 57 24.93 17.79 -4.30
C THR A 57 25.81 18.56 -3.30
N GLN A 58 26.17 19.81 -3.62
CA GLN A 58 26.95 20.65 -2.72
C GLN A 58 26.11 21.14 -1.54
N LEU A 59 24.85 21.52 -1.77
CA LEU A 59 23.94 22.00 -0.72
C LEU A 59 23.60 20.92 0.31
N GLU A 60 23.51 19.65 -0.11
CA GLU A 60 23.30 18.53 0.80
C GLU A 60 24.42 18.39 1.85
N LYS A 61 25.65 18.80 1.52
CA LYS A 61 26.82 18.71 2.40
C LYS A 61 26.97 19.90 3.36
N MET A 62 26.18 20.96 3.17
CA MET A 62 26.29 22.18 3.95
C MET A 62 25.35 22.14 5.16
N PRO A 63 25.84 22.33 6.40
CA PRO A 63 24.98 22.59 7.55
C PRO A 63 24.23 23.92 7.36
N ASP A 64 22.95 23.97 7.75
CA ASP A 64 22.05 25.14 7.68
C ASP A 64 21.72 25.68 6.26
N SER A 65 21.62 24.80 5.27
CA SER A 65 21.33 25.16 3.87
C SER A 65 19.85 25.42 3.54
N HIS A 66 18.94 25.48 4.52
CA HIS A 66 17.48 25.53 4.26
C HIS A 66 17.06 26.70 3.35
N HIS A 67 17.59 27.91 3.60
CA HIS A 67 17.31 29.08 2.76
C HIS A 67 17.94 28.97 1.36
N ALA A 68 19.13 28.37 1.26
CA ALA A 68 19.82 28.18 -0.01
C ALA A 68 19.15 27.10 -0.88
N ILE A 69 18.55 26.09 -0.26
CA ILE A 69 17.79 25.03 -0.93
C ILE A 69 16.52 25.59 -1.57
N LEU A 70 15.83 26.52 -0.89
CA LEU A 70 14.65 27.19 -1.46
C LEU A 70 15.02 28.08 -2.67
N ALA A 71 16.24 28.60 -2.76
CA ALA A 71 16.69 29.39 -3.91
C ALA A 71 16.75 28.56 -5.21
N LEU A 72 17.03 27.25 -5.11
CA LEU A 72 17.04 26.33 -6.25
C LEU A 72 15.69 25.66 -6.52
N GLN A 73 14.66 25.95 -5.71
CA GLN A 73 13.33 25.37 -5.88
C GLN A 73 12.80 25.61 -7.31
N ASN A 74 12.86 26.84 -7.82
CA ASN A 74 12.35 27.16 -9.16
C ASN A 74 13.08 26.39 -10.27
N ALA A 75 14.39 26.14 -10.10
CA ALA A 75 15.18 25.36 -11.05
C ALA A 75 14.83 23.87 -10.99
N ALA A 76 14.63 23.32 -9.79
CA ALA A 76 14.13 21.96 -9.61
C ALA A 76 12.71 21.80 -10.17
N GLU A 77 11.80 22.74 -9.91
CA GLU A 77 10.46 22.76 -10.48
C GLU A 77 10.49 22.79 -12.01
N ALA A 78 11.34 23.63 -12.61
CA ALA A 78 11.53 23.69 -14.06
C ALA A 78 12.02 22.34 -14.63
N PHE A 79 12.95 21.66 -13.94
CA PHE A 79 13.39 20.32 -14.31
C PHE A 79 12.22 19.35 -14.34
N PHE A 80 11.44 19.22 -13.27
CA PHE A 80 10.33 18.26 -13.22
C PHE A 80 9.19 18.61 -14.18
N LEU A 81 8.91 19.89 -14.42
CA LEU A 81 7.95 20.31 -15.45
C LEU A 81 8.40 19.88 -16.85
N CYS A 82 9.69 20.07 -17.17
CA CYS A 82 10.24 19.63 -18.46
C CYS A 82 10.16 18.11 -18.60
N TYR A 83 10.39 17.34 -17.55
CA TYR A 83 10.30 15.87 -17.64
C TYR A 83 8.87 15.33 -17.57
N SER A 84 7.91 16.08 -17.01
CA SER A 84 6.50 15.69 -16.87
C SER A 84 5.82 15.33 -18.20
N MET A 85 6.27 15.88 -19.33
CA MET A 85 5.71 15.58 -20.65
C MET A 85 6.00 14.16 -21.14
N PHE A 86 6.98 13.47 -20.55
CA PHE A 86 7.30 12.07 -20.88
C PHE A 86 6.51 11.05 -20.05
N PHE A 87 5.56 11.52 -19.24
CA PHE A 87 4.76 10.69 -18.35
C PHE A 87 3.29 10.71 -18.77
N PRO A 88 2.53 9.62 -18.53
CA PRO A 88 1.09 9.62 -18.77
C PRO A 88 0.45 10.75 -17.96
N GLN A 89 -0.30 11.63 -18.62
CA GLN A 89 -1.10 12.63 -17.91
C GLN A 89 -2.11 11.90 -17.02
N SER A 90 -2.18 12.25 -15.74
CA SER A 90 -3.31 11.84 -14.90
C SER A 90 -4.60 12.35 -15.58
N PRO A 91 -5.68 11.53 -15.64
CA PRO A 91 -6.93 11.97 -16.24
C PRO A 91 -7.44 13.19 -15.45
N LYS A 92 -7.26 14.38 -16.01
CA LYS A 92 -7.95 15.58 -15.55
C LYS A 92 -9.44 15.29 -15.70
N SER A 93 -10.19 15.35 -14.61
CA SER A 93 -11.65 15.29 -14.65
C SER A 93 -12.16 16.41 -15.56
N THR A 94 -12.43 16.10 -16.82
CA THR A 94 -13.03 17.02 -17.78
C THR A 94 -14.46 17.27 -17.36
N SER A 95 -14.69 18.44 -16.77
CA SER A 95 -16.00 19.04 -16.70
C SER A 95 -16.45 19.40 -18.12
N THR A 96 -17.20 18.50 -18.77
CA THR A 96 -18.02 18.88 -19.91
C THR A 96 -19.47 18.69 -19.51
N LYS A 97 -20.16 19.81 -19.36
CA LYS A 97 -21.62 19.87 -19.27
C LYS A 97 -22.19 19.26 -20.55
N GLU A 98 -22.94 18.17 -20.44
CA GLU A 98 -24.00 17.86 -21.39
C GLU A 98 -25.31 17.73 -20.61
N GLN A 99 -26.18 18.70 -20.86
CA GLN A 99 -27.57 18.72 -20.45
C GLN A 99 -28.37 17.79 -21.36
N THR A 100 -29.32 17.07 -20.75
CA THR A 100 -30.61 16.63 -21.33
C THR A 100 -30.58 15.77 -22.60
N THR A 101 -31.14 14.57 -22.60
CA THR A 101 -32.60 14.42 -22.54
C THR A 101 -33.01 13.01 -22.13
N THR A 102 -34.01 12.97 -21.26
CA THR A 102 -34.88 11.84 -20.95
C THR A 102 -35.58 11.29 -22.18
N THR A 103 -35.57 9.96 -22.37
CA THR A 103 -36.74 9.27 -22.93
C THR A 103 -36.81 7.85 -22.39
N SER A 104 -37.86 7.64 -21.60
CA SER A 104 -38.40 6.38 -21.12
C SER A 104 -38.89 5.51 -22.28
N THR A 105 -38.58 4.21 -22.26
CA THR A 105 -39.51 3.16 -22.67
C THR A 105 -39.29 1.92 -21.82
N VAL A 106 -40.39 1.52 -21.19
CA VAL A 106 -40.61 0.29 -20.44
C VAL A 106 -40.95 -0.79 -21.46
N ASP A 107 -40.43 -2.02 -21.32
CA ASP A 107 -41.27 -3.23 -21.40
C ASP A 107 -40.55 -4.52 -21.00
N ASN A 108 -41.36 -5.39 -20.40
CA ASN A 108 -41.13 -6.64 -19.70
C ASN A 108 -40.72 -7.82 -20.61
N LEU A 109 -40.08 -8.86 -20.02
CA LEU A 109 -40.67 -10.21 -19.87
C LEU A 109 -39.75 -11.20 -19.11
N GLN A 110 -40.42 -12.16 -18.45
CA GLN A 110 -39.98 -13.00 -17.34
C GLN A 110 -39.32 -14.34 -17.72
N SER A 111 -38.62 -14.90 -16.73
CA SER A 111 -38.51 -16.33 -16.31
C SER A 111 -37.67 -17.35 -17.11
N LEU A 112 -36.66 -17.97 -16.46
CA LEU A 112 -36.65 -19.39 -16.02
C LEU A 112 -35.26 -19.83 -15.44
N THR A 113 -35.29 -20.24 -14.17
CA THR A 113 -34.58 -21.35 -13.47
C THR A 113 -33.15 -21.84 -13.81
N GLN A 114 -32.34 -21.90 -12.72
CA GLN A 114 -31.37 -22.92 -12.28
C GLN A 114 -29.88 -22.92 -12.73
N PRO A 115 -28.95 -23.45 -11.88
CA PRO A 115 -27.69 -22.78 -11.55
C PRO A 115 -26.44 -23.53 -12.06
N GLN A 116 -25.52 -22.86 -12.78
CA GLN A 116 -24.21 -23.44 -13.09
C GLN A 116 -23.09 -22.40 -13.21
N SER A 117 -21.98 -22.72 -12.53
CA SER A 117 -20.58 -22.32 -12.76
C SER A 117 -20.26 -20.82 -12.91
N THR A 118 -19.99 -20.16 -11.78
CA THR A 118 -19.15 -18.95 -11.77
C THR A 118 -17.69 -19.34 -12.07
N SER A 119 -17.32 -19.21 -13.33
CA SER A 119 -15.94 -19.07 -13.77
C SER A 119 -15.29 -17.87 -13.08
N ILE A 120 -14.02 -18.06 -12.76
CA ILE A 120 -13.12 -17.09 -12.13
C ILE A 120 -12.99 -15.89 -13.08
N ASN A 121 -13.79 -14.85 -12.85
CA ASN A 121 -13.53 -13.52 -13.39
C ASN A 121 -12.72 -12.75 -12.35
N SER A 122 -11.40 -12.81 -12.50
CA SER A 122 -10.45 -11.89 -11.87
C SER A 122 -10.81 -10.46 -12.25
N PRO A 123 -10.96 -9.51 -11.32
CA PRO A 123 -10.92 -8.10 -11.65
C PRO A 123 -9.45 -7.69 -11.83
N ASP A 124 -8.78 -8.24 -12.83
CA ASP A 124 -7.47 -7.77 -13.29
C ASP A 124 -7.67 -6.61 -14.26
N SER A 125 -7.88 -5.43 -13.68
CA SER A 125 -7.64 -4.16 -14.36
C SER A 125 -7.09 -3.19 -13.33
N GLN A 126 -5.78 -3.32 -13.11
CA GLN A 126 -4.97 -2.34 -12.40
C GLN A 126 -5.09 -0.98 -13.08
N PRO A 127 -5.48 0.10 -12.38
CA PRO A 127 -5.04 1.44 -12.70
C PRO A 127 -3.95 1.82 -11.69
N SER A 128 -2.84 1.08 -11.67
CA SER A 128 -1.67 1.52 -10.93
C SER A 128 -0.98 2.60 -11.77
N SER A 129 -1.11 3.84 -11.31
CA SER A 129 -0.41 5.01 -11.85
C SER A 129 1.11 4.95 -11.65
N THR A 130 1.65 3.88 -11.06
CA THR A 130 3.09 3.71 -10.81
C THR A 130 3.81 3.22 -12.07
N VAL A 131 4.87 3.93 -12.47
CA VAL A 131 5.67 3.57 -13.66
C VAL A 131 6.65 2.44 -13.31
N ASN A 132 6.62 1.34 -14.08
CA ASN A 132 7.63 0.29 -14.01
C ASN A 132 8.93 0.76 -14.69
N LEU A 133 10.01 0.89 -13.92
CA LEU A 133 11.32 1.36 -14.41
C LEU A 133 11.94 0.47 -15.49
N ASN A 134 11.60 -0.82 -15.52
CA ASN A 134 12.14 -1.75 -16.53
C ASN A 134 11.64 -1.40 -17.93
N ASP A 135 10.37 -0.98 -18.05
CA ASP A 135 9.71 -0.62 -19.30
C ASP A 135 9.79 0.89 -19.60
N ALA A 136 10.43 1.66 -18.71
CA ALA A 136 10.51 3.11 -18.80
C ALA A 136 11.46 3.60 -19.91
N ASN A 137 11.09 4.70 -20.55
CA ASN A 137 11.91 5.33 -21.59
C ASN A 137 13.17 6.01 -20.98
N SER A 138 14.13 6.38 -21.84
CA SER A 138 15.40 6.98 -21.41
C SER A 138 15.23 8.23 -20.54
N TYR A 139 14.28 9.11 -20.88
CA TYR A 139 14.02 10.35 -20.13
C TYR A 139 13.39 10.07 -18.77
N GLN A 140 12.51 9.07 -18.67
CA GLN A 140 11.92 8.64 -17.40
C GLN A 140 12.99 8.08 -16.46
N LYS A 141 13.93 7.28 -16.99
CA LYS A 141 15.08 6.75 -16.23
C LYS A 141 16.04 7.85 -15.79
N GLU A 142 16.31 8.83 -16.65
CA GLU A 142 17.15 9.99 -16.33
C GLU A 142 16.55 10.86 -15.22
N MET A 143 15.25 11.17 -15.29
CA MET A 143 14.52 11.89 -14.25
C MET A 143 14.55 11.13 -12.92
N PHE A 144 14.29 9.81 -12.96
CA PHE A 144 14.34 8.98 -11.77
C PHE A 144 15.72 8.98 -11.12
N ALA A 145 16.79 8.79 -11.90
CA ALA A 145 18.16 8.81 -11.39
C ALA A 145 18.53 10.17 -10.78
N PHE A 146 18.10 11.27 -11.41
CA PHE A 146 18.28 12.61 -10.84
C PHE A 146 17.54 12.76 -9.51
N ALA A 147 16.27 12.34 -9.44
CA ALA A 147 15.46 12.47 -8.25
C ALA A 147 15.92 11.55 -7.10
N GLU A 148 16.42 10.35 -7.42
CA GLU A 148 17.03 9.43 -6.46
C GLU A 148 18.33 10.01 -5.88
N LYS A 149 19.20 10.56 -6.73
CA LYS A 149 20.44 11.21 -6.31
C LYS A 149 20.18 12.38 -5.35
N HIS A 150 19.14 13.18 -5.61
CA HIS A 150 18.83 14.41 -4.86
C HIS A 150 17.66 14.24 -3.88
N ARG A 151 17.33 13.01 -3.50
CA ARG A 151 16.14 12.66 -2.70
C ARG A 151 16.00 13.49 -1.42
N SER A 152 17.10 13.64 -0.67
CA SER A 152 17.11 14.39 0.61
C SER A 152 16.72 15.85 0.41
N VAL A 153 17.41 16.56 -0.50
CA VAL A 153 17.16 17.97 -0.80
C VAL A 153 15.77 18.18 -1.38
N LEU A 154 15.31 17.29 -2.26
CA LEU A 154 13.97 17.37 -2.84
C LEU A 154 12.88 17.25 -1.77
N ASN A 155 12.99 16.30 -0.84
CA ASN A 155 12.02 16.18 0.24
C ASN A 155 12.04 17.40 1.17
N GLN A 156 13.21 18.02 1.40
CA GLN A 156 13.29 19.28 2.14
C GLN A 156 12.57 20.44 1.43
N ILE A 157 12.68 20.56 0.10
CA ILE A 157 11.91 21.53 -0.70
C ILE A 157 10.40 21.26 -0.55
N LEU A 158 9.98 20.00 -0.65
CA LEU A 158 8.58 19.60 -0.55
C LEU A 158 7.97 19.85 0.84
N ARG A 159 8.76 19.77 1.92
CA ARG A 159 8.32 20.14 3.28
C ARG A 159 7.97 21.62 3.38
N GLY A 160 8.82 22.49 2.84
CA GLY A 160 8.65 23.95 2.82
C GLY A 160 7.51 24.42 1.91
N ASN A 161 7.17 23.65 0.88
CA ASN A 161 6.10 24.01 -0.04
C ASN A 161 4.71 23.69 0.55
N ASN A 162 3.81 24.67 0.54
CA ASN A 162 2.43 24.54 1.00
C ASN A 162 1.43 24.21 -0.12
N GLN A 163 1.87 24.18 -1.39
CA GLN A 163 1.05 23.79 -2.55
C GLN A 163 0.86 22.26 -2.64
N SER A 164 -0.19 21.80 -3.34
CA SER A 164 -0.46 20.35 -3.47
C SER A 164 0.51 19.74 -4.46
N LEU A 165 1.02 18.54 -4.21
CA LEU A 165 1.88 17.83 -5.17
C LEU A 165 1.23 17.72 -6.55
N GLU A 166 -0.06 17.42 -6.66
CA GLU A 166 -0.78 17.34 -7.96
C GLU A 166 -0.89 18.66 -8.72
N SER A 167 -0.86 19.79 -8.02
CA SER A 167 -0.96 21.13 -8.62
C SER A 167 0.42 21.77 -8.83
N ASN A 168 1.48 21.04 -8.52
CA ASN A 168 2.85 21.51 -8.48
C ASN A 168 3.66 20.83 -9.59
N ALA A 169 4.76 21.46 -9.99
CA ALA A 169 5.79 20.91 -10.88
C ALA A 169 6.24 19.50 -10.50
N PHE A 170 6.16 19.16 -9.22
CA PHE A 170 6.53 17.85 -8.65
C PHE A 170 5.43 16.78 -8.72
N ALA A 171 4.29 17.02 -9.37
CA ALA A 171 3.20 16.03 -9.49
C ALA A 171 3.68 14.68 -10.01
N ILE A 172 4.67 14.70 -10.91
CA ILE A 172 5.36 13.53 -11.45
C ILE A 172 5.94 12.59 -10.38
N LEU A 173 6.34 13.11 -9.22
CA LEU A 173 6.89 12.29 -8.12
C LEU A 173 5.84 11.37 -7.50
N THR A 174 4.55 11.65 -7.67
CA THR A 174 3.48 10.74 -7.23
C THR A 174 3.48 9.41 -7.98
N HIS A 175 4.07 9.35 -9.18
CA HIS A 175 4.29 8.10 -9.93
C HIS A 175 5.45 7.26 -9.36
N PHE A 176 6.28 7.86 -8.50
CA PHE A 176 7.42 7.22 -7.84
C PHE A 176 7.39 7.45 -6.32
N PRO A 177 6.41 6.88 -5.59
CA PRO A 177 6.24 7.15 -4.16
C PRO A 177 7.46 6.80 -3.29
N LYS A 178 8.38 5.95 -3.79
CA LYS A 178 9.65 5.59 -3.12
C LYS A 178 10.63 6.76 -2.97
N LEU A 179 10.50 7.79 -3.83
CA LEU A 179 11.34 8.98 -3.80
C LEU A 179 10.88 10.00 -2.75
N LEU A 180 9.68 9.82 -2.19
CA LEU A 180 9.12 10.71 -1.19
C LEU A 180 9.33 10.13 0.21
N ASP A 181 9.59 11.00 1.18
CA ASP A 181 9.59 10.67 2.61
C ASP A 181 8.15 10.47 3.12
N PHE A 182 7.99 9.73 4.22
CA PHE A 182 6.68 9.43 4.78
C PHE A 182 5.92 10.69 5.17
N ASP A 183 6.58 11.67 5.78
CA ASP A 183 5.98 12.92 6.22
C ASP A 183 5.42 13.74 5.03
N VAL A 184 6.17 13.80 3.92
CA VAL A 184 5.74 14.43 2.67
C VAL A 184 4.52 13.72 2.09
N LYS A 185 4.55 12.37 2.03
CA LYS A 185 3.42 11.55 1.59
C LYS A 185 2.19 11.74 2.47
N ARG A 186 2.35 11.79 3.79
CA ARG A 186 1.28 12.02 4.77
C ARG A 186 0.65 13.40 4.63
N LYS A 187 1.46 14.46 4.46
CA LYS A 187 0.99 15.83 4.22
C LYS A 187 0.17 15.91 2.94
N TYR A 188 0.67 15.29 1.87
CA TYR A 188 -0.03 15.18 0.59
C TYR A 188 -1.36 14.43 0.71
N PHE A 189 -1.35 13.23 1.29
CA PHE A 189 -2.51 12.37 1.45
C PHE A 189 -3.67 13.10 2.13
N HIS A 190 -3.43 13.75 3.28
CA HIS A 190 -4.48 14.48 4.00
C HIS A 190 -4.99 15.70 3.22
N LYS A 191 -4.12 16.34 2.44
CA LYS A 191 -4.51 17.48 1.61
C LYS A 191 -5.41 17.05 0.47
N GLU A 192 -5.10 15.96 -0.22
CA GLU A 192 -5.97 15.42 -1.28
C GLU A 192 -7.29 14.89 -0.72
N LEU A 193 -7.27 14.24 0.45
CA LEU A 193 -8.48 13.75 1.11
C LEU A 193 -9.46 14.90 1.42
N LYS A 194 -8.95 16.06 1.89
CA LYS A 194 -9.75 17.28 2.11
C LYS A 194 -10.30 17.88 0.82
N LYS A 195 -9.62 17.74 -0.32
CA LYS A 195 -10.14 18.24 -1.62
C LYS A 195 -11.25 17.36 -2.16
N VAL A 196 -11.15 16.05 -2.00
CA VAL A 196 -12.23 15.12 -2.34
C VAL A 196 -13.48 15.51 -1.54
N ASP A 197 -13.30 15.75 -0.24
CA ASP A 197 -14.37 16.18 0.65
C ASP A 197 -14.94 17.56 0.28
N SER A 198 -14.12 18.57 -0.09
CA SER A 198 -14.64 19.90 -0.44
C SER A 198 -15.45 19.91 -1.74
N ARG A 199 -15.13 19.03 -2.70
CA ARG A 199 -15.93 18.83 -3.92
C ARG A 199 -17.31 18.24 -3.60
N ASP A 200 -17.38 17.36 -2.61
CA ASP A 200 -18.62 16.72 -2.18
C ASP A 200 -19.44 17.59 -1.21
N ARG A 201 -18.78 18.32 -0.30
CA ARG A 201 -19.40 19.23 0.69
C ARG A 201 -20.07 20.46 0.08
N ASN A 202 -19.71 20.86 -1.14
CA ASN A 202 -20.45 21.91 -1.84
C ASN A 202 -21.93 21.52 -2.13
N ARG A 203 -22.34 20.29 -1.78
CA ARG A 203 -23.74 19.82 -1.80
C ARG A 203 -24.40 19.65 -0.41
N TYR A 204 -23.65 19.62 0.70
CA TYR A 204 -24.20 19.36 2.04
C TYR A 204 -23.41 20.10 3.14
N ARG A 205 -24.10 20.91 3.97
CA ARG A 205 -23.55 21.39 5.25
C ARG A 205 -23.43 20.20 6.18
N ALA A 206 -22.22 19.70 6.40
CA ALA A 206 -21.96 18.58 7.30
C ALA A 206 -22.21 19.04 8.75
N GLU A 207 -23.33 18.61 9.33
CA GLU A 207 -23.62 18.75 10.75
C GLU A 207 -22.79 17.73 11.56
N ASP A 208 -22.50 18.08 12.81
CA ASP A 208 -21.81 17.19 13.74
C ASP A 208 -22.72 16.00 14.10
N ILE A 209 -22.16 14.80 14.13
CA ILE A 209 -22.91 13.58 14.46
C ILE A 209 -22.65 13.22 15.92
N ALA A 210 -23.71 13.33 16.71
CA ALA A 210 -23.78 12.90 18.08
C ALA A 210 -23.76 11.36 18.17
N ILE A 211 -22.82 10.80 18.94
CA ILE A 211 -22.69 9.36 19.19
C ILE A 211 -22.84 9.13 20.69
N ARG A 212 -23.92 8.45 21.08
CA ARG A 212 -24.22 8.14 22.48
C ARG A 212 -23.81 6.71 22.79
N VAL A 213 -22.91 6.54 23.75
CA VAL A 213 -22.32 5.22 24.06
C VAL A 213 -22.18 5.01 25.57
N ARG A 214 -22.32 3.77 26.02
CA ARG A 214 -21.94 3.37 27.39
C ARG A 214 -20.52 2.84 27.38
N ARG A 215 -19.69 3.24 28.35
CA ARG A 215 -18.30 2.74 28.46
C ARG A 215 -18.20 1.22 28.47
N SER A 216 -19.11 0.57 29.19
CA SER A 216 -19.16 -0.90 29.32
C SER A 216 -19.57 -1.64 28.05
N HIS A 217 -20.18 -0.95 27.07
CA HIS A 217 -20.70 -1.55 25.83
C HIS A 217 -20.27 -0.74 24.60
N ILE A 218 -19.11 -0.09 24.67
CA ILE A 218 -18.70 0.94 23.71
C ILE A 218 -18.66 0.42 22.27
N PHE A 219 -18.21 -0.81 22.04
CA PHE A 219 -18.13 -1.39 20.70
C PHE A 219 -19.52 -1.66 20.12
N GLY A 220 -20.38 -2.35 20.88
CA GLY A 220 -21.74 -2.67 20.46
C GLY A 220 -22.62 -1.44 20.27
N ASP A 221 -22.53 -0.44 21.16
CA ASP A 221 -23.27 0.81 21.03
C ASP A 221 -22.75 1.65 19.85
N SER A 222 -21.42 1.74 19.66
CA SER A 222 -20.84 2.42 18.49
C SER A 222 -21.25 1.76 17.18
N PHE A 223 -21.25 0.42 17.12
CA PHE A 223 -21.72 -0.32 15.95
C PHE A 223 -23.19 -0.01 15.65
N ARG A 224 -24.05 0.00 16.67
CA ARG A 224 -25.49 0.31 16.51
C ARG A 224 -25.71 1.70 15.94
N GLU A 225 -25.00 2.70 16.47
CA GLU A 225 -25.13 4.11 16.04
C GLU A 225 -24.54 4.36 14.65
N LEU A 226 -23.42 3.71 14.30
CA LEU A 226 -22.61 4.11 13.16
C LEU A 226 -22.70 3.21 11.92
N HIS A 227 -22.97 1.90 12.06
CA HIS A 227 -22.81 0.98 10.91
C HIS A 227 -23.76 1.28 9.75
N ARG A 228 -24.96 1.80 10.04
CA ARG A 228 -25.99 2.14 9.02
C ARG A 228 -25.85 3.55 8.45
N LEU A 229 -24.94 4.36 9.00
CA LEU A 229 -24.73 5.71 8.50
C LEU A 229 -24.22 5.66 7.05
N ARG A 230 -24.60 6.68 6.27
CA ARG A 230 -24.16 6.80 4.88
C ARG A 230 -22.71 7.24 4.84
N ASN A 231 -22.04 7.01 3.71
CA ASN A 231 -20.63 7.36 3.55
C ASN A 231 -20.37 8.88 3.71
N SER A 232 -21.35 9.73 3.39
CA SER A 232 -21.27 11.18 3.64
C SER A 232 -21.24 11.51 5.13
N ASP A 233 -22.00 10.78 5.92
CA ASP A 233 -22.17 11.02 7.35
C ASP A 233 -20.89 10.62 8.10
N TRP A 234 -20.19 9.58 7.65
CA TRP A 234 -18.85 9.22 8.16
C TRP A 234 -17.78 10.30 7.92
N ARG A 235 -17.99 11.24 6.98
CA ARG A 235 -17.10 12.40 6.77
C ARG A 235 -17.42 13.57 7.72
N SER A 236 -18.55 13.53 8.41
CA SER A 236 -18.87 14.52 9.45
C SER A 236 -17.96 14.36 10.66
N ARG A 237 -17.91 15.40 11.48
CA ARG A 237 -17.22 15.35 12.77
C ARG A 237 -18.10 14.61 13.76
N PHE A 238 -17.50 13.69 14.49
CA PHE A 238 -18.16 12.92 15.54
C PHE A 238 -18.07 13.64 16.89
N TYR A 239 -19.19 13.69 17.60
CA TYR A 239 -19.31 14.25 18.93
C TYR A 239 -19.72 13.13 19.90
N ILE A 240 -18.78 12.70 20.73
CA ILE A 240 -18.99 11.56 21.63
C ILE A 240 -19.67 12.02 22.92
N MET A 241 -20.71 11.29 23.33
CA MET A 241 -21.37 11.44 24.62
C MET A 241 -21.37 10.10 25.35
N PHE A 242 -20.63 10.03 26.45
CA PHE A 242 -20.70 8.89 27.36
C PHE A 242 -21.96 9.04 28.24
N GLU A 243 -22.79 8.00 28.26
CA GLU A 243 -24.04 8.02 29.03
C GLU A 243 -23.76 8.15 30.53
N GLY A 244 -24.39 9.14 31.17
CA GLY A 244 -24.22 9.41 32.60
C GLY A 244 -22.97 10.20 32.98
N GLU A 245 -22.21 10.72 32.00
CA GLU A 245 -20.98 11.48 32.24
C GLU A 245 -21.09 12.92 31.71
N GLU A 246 -20.61 13.89 32.49
CA GLU A 246 -20.50 15.27 32.05
C GLU A 246 -19.25 15.44 31.16
N GLY A 247 -19.47 15.59 29.86
CA GLY A 247 -18.42 15.84 28.89
C GLY A 247 -18.02 17.31 28.80
N GLN A 248 -16.84 17.68 29.30
CA GLN A 248 -16.35 19.07 29.22
C GLN A 248 -15.57 19.39 27.93
N ASP A 249 -14.77 18.44 27.42
CA ASP A 249 -13.95 18.63 26.21
C ASP A 249 -14.31 17.62 25.11
N ALA A 250 -14.97 18.10 24.07
CA ALA A 250 -15.35 17.31 22.89
C ALA A 250 -14.14 16.65 22.20
N GLY A 251 -12.97 17.31 22.21
CA GLY A 251 -11.75 16.78 21.59
C GLY A 251 -11.12 15.64 22.39
N GLY A 252 -11.09 15.78 23.73
CA GLY A 252 -10.65 14.75 24.67
C GLY A 252 -11.50 13.49 24.61
N LEU A 253 -12.83 13.64 24.63
CA LEU A 253 -13.76 12.51 24.56
C LEU A 253 -13.65 11.71 23.26
N LEU A 254 -13.46 12.40 22.12
CA LEU A 254 -13.23 11.71 20.85
C LEU A 254 -11.93 10.89 20.87
N ARG A 255 -10.85 11.45 21.43
CA ARG A 255 -9.57 10.73 21.56
C ARG A 255 -9.72 9.51 22.45
N GLU A 256 -10.40 9.67 23.58
CA GLU A 256 -10.68 8.58 24.51
C GLU A 256 -11.53 7.48 23.85
N TRP A 257 -12.59 7.85 23.14
CA TRP A 257 -13.42 6.90 22.40
C TRP A 257 -12.59 6.05 21.44
N TYR A 258 -11.73 6.67 20.63
CA TYR A 258 -10.81 5.94 19.75
C TYR A 258 -9.88 4.98 20.51
N GLN A 259 -9.36 5.39 21.66
CA GLN A 259 -8.49 4.53 22.48
C GLN A 259 -9.23 3.30 23.01
N VAL A 260 -10.44 3.48 23.55
CA VAL A 260 -11.20 2.37 24.15
C VAL A 260 -11.76 1.45 23.06
N ILE A 261 -12.36 2.01 22.00
CA ILE A 261 -12.92 1.19 20.91
C ILE A 261 -11.84 0.38 20.19
N THR A 262 -10.63 0.93 20.04
CA THR A 262 -9.49 0.21 19.44
C THR A 262 -9.15 -1.07 20.20
N ARG A 263 -9.17 -1.03 21.54
CA ARG A 263 -8.93 -2.22 22.36
C ARG A 263 -10.04 -3.26 22.18
N GLU A 264 -11.29 -2.80 22.06
CA GLU A 264 -12.43 -3.68 21.86
C GLU A 264 -12.43 -4.38 20.49
N ILE A 265 -11.89 -3.77 19.43
CA ILE A 265 -11.72 -4.43 18.11
C ILE A 265 -10.94 -5.75 18.25
N PHE A 266 -9.93 -5.77 19.13
CA PHE A 266 -9.05 -6.90 19.37
C PHE A 266 -9.50 -7.77 20.56
N ASN A 267 -10.66 -7.49 21.15
CA ASN A 267 -11.18 -8.29 22.25
C ASN A 267 -11.57 -9.68 21.73
N PRO A 268 -10.99 -10.78 22.28
CA PRO A 268 -11.24 -12.14 21.82
C PRO A 268 -12.72 -12.54 21.84
N ASN A 269 -13.54 -11.89 22.68
CA ASN A 269 -14.98 -12.16 22.80
C ASN A 269 -15.76 -11.85 21.51
N TYR A 270 -15.29 -10.93 20.67
CA TYR A 270 -15.94 -10.66 19.37
C TYR A 270 -15.45 -11.61 18.26
N ALA A 271 -14.40 -12.39 18.52
CA ALA A 271 -13.80 -13.34 17.59
C ALA A 271 -13.40 -12.77 16.22
N LEU A 272 -13.14 -11.45 16.10
CA LEU A 272 -12.81 -10.80 14.83
C LEU A 272 -11.32 -10.96 14.47
N PHE A 273 -10.44 -10.66 15.41
CA PHE A 273 -8.99 -10.71 15.23
C PHE A 273 -8.34 -11.60 16.28
N ILE A 274 -7.19 -12.18 15.94
CA ILE A 274 -6.35 -12.98 16.83
C ILE A 274 -4.91 -12.53 16.71
N ASN A 275 -4.10 -12.74 17.74
CA ASN A 275 -2.67 -12.48 17.67
C ASN A 275 -2.00 -13.40 16.65
N ALA A 276 -1.07 -12.85 15.88
CA ALA A 276 -0.25 -13.61 14.96
C ALA A 276 0.66 -14.55 15.76
N PRO A 277 0.72 -15.86 15.44
CA PRO A 277 1.53 -16.83 16.17
C PRO A 277 3.03 -16.50 16.20
N GLY A 278 3.56 -15.86 15.15
CA GLY A 278 4.98 -15.59 14.98
C GLY A 278 5.54 -14.51 15.88
N ASP A 279 4.84 -13.38 16.06
CA ASP A 279 5.33 -12.22 16.81
C ASP A 279 4.51 -11.87 18.06
N ARG A 280 3.29 -12.43 18.19
CA ARG A 280 2.32 -12.25 19.30
C ARG A 280 1.88 -10.81 19.56
N VAL A 281 2.44 -9.81 18.90
CA VAL A 281 2.16 -8.39 19.09
C VAL A 281 1.29 -7.82 17.98
N THR A 282 1.29 -8.45 16.80
CA THR A 282 0.43 -8.09 15.69
C THR A 282 -0.83 -8.95 15.66
N TYR A 283 -1.86 -8.43 15.00
CA TYR A 283 -3.15 -9.09 14.83
C TYR A 283 -3.40 -9.48 13.38
N MET A 284 -4.05 -10.63 13.20
CA MET A 284 -4.56 -11.14 11.93
C MET A 284 -6.06 -11.41 12.03
N ILE A 285 -6.76 -11.47 10.89
CA ILE A 285 -8.18 -11.85 10.86
C ILE A 285 -8.33 -13.27 11.43
N ASN A 286 -9.29 -13.43 12.33
CA ASN A 286 -9.65 -14.75 12.82
C ASN A 286 -10.41 -15.53 11.73
N LYS A 287 -9.82 -16.65 11.29
CA LYS A 287 -10.44 -17.59 10.34
C LYS A 287 -11.76 -18.15 10.88
N SER A 288 -11.90 -18.22 12.21
CA SER A 288 -13.10 -18.70 12.90
C SER A 288 -14.09 -17.60 13.30
N SER A 289 -13.97 -16.40 12.73
CA SER A 289 -14.89 -15.28 12.98
C SER A 289 -16.36 -15.59 12.65
N TYR A 290 -16.62 -16.57 11.80
CA TYR A 290 -17.96 -17.04 11.46
C TYR A 290 -18.80 -17.53 12.65
N VAL A 291 -18.17 -17.82 13.80
CA VAL A 291 -18.87 -18.14 15.05
C VAL A 291 -19.84 -17.01 15.45
N ASN A 292 -19.52 -15.77 15.06
CA ASN A 292 -20.43 -14.63 15.15
C ASN A 292 -21.18 -14.45 13.81
N PRO A 293 -22.52 -14.58 13.76
CA PRO A 293 -23.29 -14.40 12.53
C PRO A 293 -23.13 -13.02 11.88
N GLU A 294 -22.89 -11.97 12.67
CA GLU A 294 -22.75 -10.58 12.21
C GLU A 294 -21.28 -10.19 11.92
N HIS A 295 -20.35 -11.16 11.90
CA HIS A 295 -18.92 -10.88 11.77
C HIS A 295 -18.56 -10.05 10.53
N LEU A 296 -19.21 -10.26 9.38
CA LEU A 296 -18.94 -9.50 8.16
C LEU A 296 -19.31 -8.02 8.32
N ASP A 297 -20.45 -7.72 8.95
CA ASP A 297 -20.86 -6.35 9.24
C ASP A 297 -19.91 -5.70 10.24
N TYR A 298 -19.44 -6.45 11.24
CA TYR A 298 -18.40 -5.99 12.14
C TYR A 298 -17.08 -5.69 11.41
N PHE A 299 -16.61 -6.55 10.51
CA PHE A 299 -15.40 -6.26 9.72
C PHE A 299 -15.56 -5.00 8.88
N LYS A 300 -16.71 -4.81 8.23
CA LYS A 300 -17.01 -3.57 7.47
C LYS A 300 -17.00 -2.35 8.39
N PHE A 301 -17.62 -2.44 9.57
CA PHE A 301 -17.60 -1.38 10.56
C PHE A 301 -16.18 -1.06 11.05
N VAL A 302 -15.36 -2.07 11.34
CA VAL A 302 -13.95 -1.87 11.75
C VAL A 302 -13.15 -1.23 10.62
N GLY A 303 -13.37 -1.64 9.36
CA GLY A 303 -12.76 -1.00 8.19
C GLY A 303 -13.09 0.49 8.09
N ARG A 304 -14.38 0.85 8.27
CA ARG A 304 -14.83 2.25 8.34
C ARG A 304 -14.20 3.01 9.50
N LEU A 305 -14.13 2.40 10.68
CA LEU A 305 -13.58 3.00 11.90
C LEU A 305 -12.10 3.35 11.76
N ILE A 306 -11.30 2.43 11.21
CA ILE A 306 -9.86 2.67 10.97
C ILE A 306 -9.67 3.73 9.88
N ALA A 307 -10.43 3.66 8.79
CA ALA A 307 -10.40 4.71 7.77
C ALA A 307 -10.83 6.07 8.34
N LYS A 308 -11.78 6.09 9.27
CA LYS A 308 -12.27 7.30 9.95
C LYS A 308 -11.22 7.90 10.87
N ALA A 309 -10.48 7.07 11.61
CA ALA A 309 -9.34 7.54 12.40
C ALA A 309 -8.27 8.21 11.52
N ILE A 310 -7.90 7.58 10.41
CA ILE A 310 -6.97 8.16 9.43
C ILE A 310 -7.53 9.48 8.87
N TYR A 311 -8.80 9.52 8.48
CA TYR A 311 -9.46 10.72 7.96
C TYR A 311 -9.45 11.88 8.97
N ASP A 312 -9.70 11.58 10.25
CA ASP A 312 -9.68 12.55 11.36
C ASP A 312 -8.24 12.88 11.84
N ASN A 313 -7.22 12.28 11.23
CA ASN A 313 -5.82 12.35 11.64
C ASN A 313 -5.64 11.97 13.13
N LYS A 314 -6.29 10.88 13.55
CA LYS A 314 -6.19 10.25 14.87
C LYS A 314 -5.43 8.94 14.74
N GLN A 315 -4.51 8.71 15.69
CA GLN A 315 -3.72 7.49 15.76
C GLN A 315 -4.46 6.44 16.58
N LEU A 316 -4.34 5.18 16.18
CA LEU A 316 -4.92 4.03 16.86
C LEU A 316 -3.82 3.09 17.34
N ASP A 317 -3.97 2.53 18.54
CA ASP A 317 -3.10 1.47 19.05
C ASP A 317 -3.44 0.11 18.40
N CYS A 318 -3.40 0.08 17.06
CA CYS A 318 -3.71 -1.06 16.21
C CYS A 318 -2.45 -1.52 15.49
N TYR A 319 -2.10 -2.81 15.56
CA TYR A 319 -0.95 -3.36 14.84
C TYR A 319 -1.36 -4.65 14.14
N PHE A 320 -1.37 -4.65 12.82
CA PHE A 320 -1.71 -5.81 12.01
C PHE A 320 -0.46 -6.48 11.43
N THR A 321 -0.61 -7.71 10.94
CA THR A 321 0.45 -8.38 10.20
C THR A 321 0.81 -7.62 8.92
N ARG A 322 2.05 -7.78 8.46
CA ARG A 322 2.52 -7.17 7.20
C ARG A 322 1.64 -7.57 6.00
N ALA A 323 1.18 -8.82 5.97
CA ALA A 323 0.27 -9.31 4.93
C ALA A 323 -1.06 -8.54 4.91
N PHE A 324 -1.61 -8.21 6.09
CA PHE A 324 -2.84 -7.43 6.19
C PHE A 324 -2.70 -6.02 5.61
N TYR A 325 -1.61 -5.31 5.91
CA TYR A 325 -1.33 -4.00 5.29
C TYR A 325 -1.16 -4.10 3.77
N LYS A 326 -0.50 -5.15 3.28
CA LYS A 326 -0.39 -5.41 1.84
C LYS A 326 -1.75 -5.63 1.20
N HIS A 327 -2.68 -6.31 1.87
CA HIS A 327 -4.05 -6.46 1.38
C HIS A 327 -4.78 -5.11 1.28
N ILE A 328 -4.63 -4.21 2.25
CA ILE A 328 -5.20 -2.83 2.19
C ILE A 328 -4.60 -2.03 1.03
N LEU A 329 -3.33 -2.24 0.70
CA LEU A 329 -2.67 -1.56 -0.41
C LEU A 329 -2.87 -2.26 -1.76
N ASN A 330 -3.58 -3.40 -1.79
CA ASN A 330 -3.72 -4.26 -2.97
C ASN A 330 -2.36 -4.68 -3.57
N ILE A 331 -1.40 -4.97 -2.70
CA ILE A 331 -0.05 -5.44 -3.03
C ILE A 331 -0.02 -6.97 -2.84
N HIS A 332 0.65 -7.68 -3.75
CA HIS A 332 0.84 -9.12 -3.60
C HIS A 332 1.69 -9.46 -2.37
N VAL A 333 1.18 -10.39 -1.57
CA VAL A 333 1.92 -11.01 -0.47
C VAL A 333 3.03 -11.90 -1.01
N LYS A 334 4.15 -11.92 -0.29
CA LYS A 334 5.33 -12.74 -0.57
C LYS A 334 5.38 -13.88 0.44
N TYR A 335 6.13 -14.94 0.13
CA TYR A 335 6.26 -16.07 1.06
C TYR A 335 6.88 -15.67 2.40
N GLN A 336 7.73 -14.64 2.42
CA GLN A 336 8.32 -14.10 3.65
C GLN A 336 7.27 -13.53 4.61
N ASP A 337 6.11 -13.09 4.11
CA ASP A 337 5.06 -12.53 4.95
C ASP A 337 4.37 -13.61 5.82
N ILE A 338 4.44 -14.88 5.40
CA ILE A 338 3.84 -16.00 6.14
C ILE A 338 4.59 -16.31 7.43
N GLU A 339 5.85 -15.88 7.59
CA GLU A 339 6.65 -16.14 8.80
C GLU A 339 5.95 -15.62 10.06
N SER A 340 5.30 -14.45 9.96
CA SER A 340 4.54 -13.86 11.08
C SER A 340 3.22 -14.60 11.39
N GLU A 341 2.55 -15.15 10.37
CA GLU A 341 1.23 -15.79 10.51
C GLU A 341 1.32 -17.29 10.82
N ASP A 342 2.29 -17.98 10.23
CA ASP A 342 2.51 -19.42 10.34
C ASP A 342 4.01 -19.76 10.17
N PRO A 343 4.79 -19.67 11.27
CA PRO A 343 6.23 -19.94 11.24
C PRO A 343 6.59 -21.36 10.79
N GLU A 344 5.70 -22.34 11.03
CA GLU A 344 5.93 -23.73 10.64
C GLU A 344 5.83 -23.88 9.12
N ILE A 345 4.76 -23.34 8.52
CA ILE A 345 4.63 -23.34 7.06
C ILE A 345 5.75 -22.54 6.41
N PHE A 346 6.16 -21.40 7.00
CA PHE A 346 7.30 -20.63 6.48
C PHE A 346 8.56 -21.50 6.37
N LYS A 347 8.93 -22.23 7.44
CA LYS A 347 10.07 -23.14 7.43
C LYS A 347 9.94 -24.23 6.37
N SER A 348 8.76 -24.82 6.22
CA SER A 348 8.52 -25.83 5.18
C SER A 348 8.67 -25.26 3.75
N LEU A 349 8.17 -24.05 3.50
CA LEU A 349 8.29 -23.39 2.19
C LEU A 349 9.71 -22.93 1.91
N GLU A 350 10.42 -22.43 2.92
CA GLU A 350 11.83 -22.08 2.80
C GLU A 350 12.69 -23.32 2.51
N PHE A 351 12.43 -24.43 3.21
CA PHE A 351 13.08 -25.71 2.94
C PHE A 351 12.81 -26.17 1.50
N LEU A 352 11.56 -26.08 1.02
CA LEU A 352 11.18 -26.41 -0.35
C LEU A 352 11.93 -25.57 -1.39
N LEU A 353 12.12 -24.28 -1.13
CA LEU A 353 12.83 -23.38 -2.05
C LEU A 353 14.33 -23.68 -2.11
N ASN A 354 14.93 -24.03 -0.98
CA ASN A 354 16.38 -24.21 -0.85
C ASN A 354 16.87 -25.62 -1.21
N ASN A 355 15.97 -26.61 -1.27
CA ASN A 355 16.31 -28.01 -1.59
C ASN A 355 15.68 -28.45 -2.91
N SER A 356 16.21 -29.50 -3.54
CA SER A 356 15.58 -30.12 -4.71
C SER A 356 14.31 -30.87 -4.29
N ILE A 357 13.35 -31.01 -5.21
CA ILE A 357 12.11 -31.76 -4.90
C ILE A 357 12.41 -33.23 -4.56
N GLU A 358 13.40 -33.83 -5.24
CA GLU A 358 13.83 -35.20 -4.98
C GLU A 358 14.34 -35.41 -3.54
N ALA A 359 14.97 -34.38 -2.95
CA ALA A 359 15.49 -34.44 -1.58
C ALA A 359 14.40 -34.50 -0.50
N LEU A 360 13.15 -34.16 -0.84
CA LEU A 360 12.02 -34.24 0.10
C LEU A 360 11.62 -35.69 0.38
N GLY A 361 11.85 -36.61 -0.56
CA GLY A 361 11.47 -38.02 -0.43
C GLY A 361 9.97 -38.30 -0.54
N TYR A 362 9.16 -37.32 -0.95
CA TYR A 362 7.73 -37.49 -1.23
C TYR A 362 7.26 -36.55 -2.35
N ASP A 363 6.18 -36.94 -3.02
CA ASP A 363 5.58 -36.15 -4.10
C ASP A 363 4.66 -35.06 -3.56
N LEU A 364 4.83 -33.84 -4.09
CA LEU A 364 3.95 -32.71 -3.83
C LEU A 364 3.05 -32.46 -5.04
N MET A 365 1.77 -32.14 -4.78
CA MET A 365 0.79 -31.76 -5.80
C MET A 365 0.34 -30.31 -5.56
N PHE A 366 -0.22 -29.66 -6.58
CA PHE A 366 -0.81 -28.30 -6.45
C PHE A 366 -2.18 -28.33 -5.76
N CYS A 367 -2.28 -28.95 -4.59
CA CYS A 367 -3.46 -28.93 -3.73
C CYS A 367 -3.07 -28.83 -2.25
N VAL A 368 -3.94 -28.25 -1.46
CA VAL A 368 -3.74 -28.05 -0.03
C VAL A 368 -4.97 -28.49 0.75
N GLU A 369 -4.75 -29.13 1.90
CA GLU A 369 -5.82 -29.39 2.85
C GLU A 369 -6.18 -28.10 3.61
N VAL A 370 -7.45 -27.74 3.56
CA VAL A 370 -8.02 -26.61 4.27
C VAL A 370 -9.12 -27.13 5.18
N GLU A 371 -8.99 -26.82 6.47
CA GLU A 371 -10.02 -27.08 7.45
C GLU A 371 -10.91 -25.84 7.59
N GLU A 372 -12.16 -25.95 7.17
CA GLU A 372 -13.18 -24.91 7.30
C GLU A 372 -14.41 -25.49 7.98
N PHE A 373 -14.92 -24.83 9.03
CA PHE A 373 -16.06 -25.31 9.81
C PHE A 373 -15.84 -26.71 10.44
N GLY A 374 -14.59 -27.06 10.76
CA GLY A 374 -14.21 -28.40 11.23
C GLY A 374 -14.28 -29.49 10.14
N VAL A 375 -14.57 -29.12 8.90
CA VAL A 375 -14.57 -30.00 7.74
C VAL A 375 -13.25 -29.84 6.99
N ARG A 376 -12.49 -30.93 6.87
CA ARG A 376 -11.29 -30.98 6.04
C ARG A 376 -11.68 -31.13 4.58
N SER A 377 -11.22 -30.21 3.75
CA SER A 377 -11.44 -30.21 2.30
C SER A 377 -10.11 -30.02 1.56
N SER A 378 -9.94 -30.69 0.42
CA SER A 378 -8.79 -30.45 -0.45
C SER A 378 -9.13 -29.34 -1.44
N ARG A 379 -8.36 -28.25 -1.41
CA ARG A 379 -8.45 -27.16 -2.38
C ARG A 379 -7.31 -27.23 -3.37
N GLN A 380 -7.66 -27.15 -4.65
CA GLN A 380 -6.65 -27.04 -5.71
C GLN A 380 -6.11 -25.61 -5.73
N LEU A 381 -4.78 -25.47 -5.80
CA LEU A 381 -4.10 -24.17 -5.86
C LEU A 381 -4.20 -23.54 -7.26
N LYS A 382 -4.38 -24.37 -8.28
CA LYS A 382 -4.63 -23.99 -9.68
C LYS A 382 -5.48 -25.04 -10.36
N ASP A 383 -5.94 -24.73 -11.57
CA ASP A 383 -6.73 -25.64 -12.39
C ASP A 383 -6.02 -26.99 -12.58
N ASN A 384 -6.73 -28.09 -12.31
CA ASN A 384 -6.21 -29.46 -12.31
C ASN A 384 -5.03 -29.69 -11.34
N GLY A 385 -4.90 -28.87 -10.29
CA GLY A 385 -3.76 -28.89 -9.38
C GLY A 385 -3.56 -30.22 -8.66
N SER A 386 -4.63 -30.99 -8.42
CA SER A 386 -4.54 -32.33 -7.80
C SER A 386 -3.86 -33.39 -8.67
N LYS A 387 -3.65 -33.10 -9.96
CA LYS A 387 -2.96 -33.98 -10.94
C LYS A 387 -1.61 -33.41 -11.38
N LEU A 388 -1.24 -32.23 -10.91
CA LEU A 388 -0.02 -31.54 -11.31
C LEU A 388 1.03 -31.71 -10.22
N LEU A 389 2.11 -32.40 -10.56
CA LEU A 389 3.25 -32.60 -9.69
C LEU A 389 4.05 -31.29 -9.55
N VAL A 390 4.52 -31.02 -8.34
CA VAL A 390 5.51 -29.98 -8.08
C VAL A 390 6.89 -30.50 -8.51
N THR A 391 7.61 -29.70 -9.27
CA THR A 391 8.96 -29.95 -9.78
C THR A 391 9.85 -28.75 -9.44
N ASP A 392 11.17 -28.91 -9.53
CA ASP A 392 12.09 -27.79 -9.28
C ASP A 392 11.85 -26.58 -10.21
N ALA A 393 11.31 -26.81 -11.40
CA ALA A 393 10.95 -25.75 -12.34
C ALA A 393 9.70 -24.96 -11.92
N ASN A 394 8.76 -25.59 -11.20
CA ASN A 394 7.47 -24.97 -10.84
C ASN A 394 7.29 -24.73 -9.33
N LYS A 395 8.26 -25.11 -8.48
CA LYS A 395 8.14 -24.95 -7.02
C LYS A 395 7.96 -23.51 -6.56
N GLN A 396 8.49 -22.52 -7.29
CA GLN A 396 8.25 -21.11 -6.99
C GLN A 396 6.78 -20.72 -7.18
N GLU A 397 6.13 -21.25 -8.21
CA GLU A 397 4.70 -21.06 -8.45
C GLU A 397 3.88 -21.72 -7.34
N TYR A 398 4.23 -22.94 -6.95
CA TYR A 398 3.59 -23.65 -5.84
C TYR A 398 3.66 -22.83 -4.54
N VAL A 399 4.85 -22.35 -4.18
CA VAL A 399 5.05 -21.51 -2.98
C VAL A 399 4.19 -20.25 -3.04
N HIS A 400 4.15 -19.57 -4.20
CA HIS A 400 3.33 -18.38 -4.38
C HIS A 400 1.84 -18.64 -4.16
N LEU A 401 1.29 -19.67 -4.80
CA LEU A 401 -0.13 -20.02 -4.69
C LEU A 401 -0.50 -20.52 -3.30
N MET A 402 0.38 -21.29 -2.66
CA MET A 402 0.21 -21.77 -1.29
C MET A 402 0.11 -20.59 -0.31
N CYS A 403 1.00 -19.62 -0.45
CA CYS A 403 1.00 -18.39 0.34
C CYS A 403 -0.30 -17.60 0.15
N GLN A 404 -0.73 -17.40 -1.09
CA GLN A 404 -1.98 -16.70 -1.40
C GLN A 404 -3.21 -17.42 -0.80
N MET A 405 -3.25 -18.75 -0.89
CA MET A 405 -4.35 -19.54 -0.32
C MET A 405 -4.39 -19.42 1.21
N LYS A 406 -3.24 -19.53 1.89
CA LYS A 406 -3.16 -19.50 3.35
C LYS A 406 -3.46 -18.13 3.93
N MET A 407 -2.88 -17.06 3.38
CA MET A 407 -3.03 -15.69 3.88
C MET A 407 -4.33 -15.01 3.42
N THR A 408 -4.86 -15.34 2.24
CA THR A 408 -6.04 -14.66 1.68
C THR A 408 -7.26 -15.57 1.54
N GLY A 409 -7.07 -16.82 1.10
CA GLY A 409 -8.17 -17.71 0.74
C GLY A 409 -9.15 -17.97 1.88
N SER A 410 -8.63 -18.24 3.08
CA SER A 410 -9.43 -18.60 4.27
C SER A 410 -10.14 -17.42 4.96
N ILE A 411 -9.78 -16.18 4.62
CA ILE A 411 -10.32 -14.96 5.24
C ILE A 411 -10.96 -14.00 4.22
N ARG A 412 -11.17 -14.46 2.99
CA ARG A 412 -11.51 -13.59 1.85
C ARG A 412 -12.79 -12.78 2.07
N GLN A 413 -13.81 -13.35 2.71
CA GLN A 413 -15.09 -12.66 2.93
C GLN A 413 -14.92 -11.54 3.98
N GLN A 414 -14.25 -11.86 5.08
CA GLN A 414 -13.90 -10.93 6.16
C GLN A 414 -13.04 -9.78 5.66
N LEU A 415 -11.99 -10.11 4.89
CA LEU A 415 -11.08 -9.15 4.30
C LEU A 415 -11.83 -8.23 3.33
N ASN A 416 -12.68 -8.78 2.46
CA ASN A 416 -13.47 -7.97 1.53
C ASN A 416 -14.42 -7.01 2.26
N ALA A 417 -15.10 -7.48 3.32
CA ALA A 417 -15.98 -6.63 4.12
C ALA A 417 -15.20 -5.48 4.78
N PHE A 418 -14.04 -5.79 5.37
CA PHE A 418 -13.13 -4.77 5.92
C PHE A 418 -12.70 -3.74 4.86
N LEU A 419 -12.23 -4.21 3.71
CA LEU A 419 -11.75 -3.36 2.62
C LEU A 419 -12.87 -2.50 2.04
N GLU A 420 -14.09 -3.03 1.93
CA GLU A 420 -15.27 -2.27 1.52
C GLU A 420 -15.49 -1.09 2.46
N GLY A 421 -15.53 -1.32 3.77
CA GLY A 421 -15.68 -0.26 4.75
C GLY A 421 -14.53 0.76 4.74
N PHE A 422 -13.30 0.28 4.58
CA PHE A 422 -12.12 1.14 4.52
C PHE A 422 -12.13 2.08 3.30
N TYR A 423 -12.45 1.53 2.12
CA TYR A 423 -12.40 2.28 0.86
C TYR A 423 -13.60 3.22 0.63
N GLU A 424 -14.69 3.08 1.39
CA GLU A 424 -15.81 4.02 1.33
C GLU A 424 -15.43 5.45 1.77
N LEU A 425 -14.43 5.56 2.66
CA LEU A 425 -13.93 6.82 3.17
C LEU A 425 -12.58 7.22 2.56
N ILE A 426 -11.68 6.25 2.35
CA ILE A 426 -10.33 6.50 1.80
C ILE A 426 -10.21 5.89 0.39
N PRO A 427 -10.05 6.70 -0.67
CA PRO A 427 -9.88 6.18 -2.01
C PRO A 427 -8.66 5.26 -2.16
N ARG A 428 -8.83 4.11 -2.83
CA ARG A 428 -7.78 3.09 -3.04
C ARG A 428 -6.51 3.65 -3.72
N ASN A 429 -6.69 4.51 -4.72
CA ASN A 429 -5.59 5.16 -5.44
C ASN A 429 -4.82 6.18 -4.59
N LEU A 430 -5.45 6.72 -3.55
CA LEU A 430 -4.82 7.71 -2.68
C LEU A 430 -4.00 7.04 -1.58
N ILE A 431 -4.50 5.94 -0.99
CA ILE A 431 -3.76 5.19 0.03
C ILE A 431 -2.56 4.43 -0.55
N SER A 432 -2.59 4.06 -1.83
CA SER A 432 -1.50 3.34 -2.51
C SER A 432 -0.19 4.14 -2.67
N ILE A 433 -0.14 5.40 -2.23
CA ILE A 433 1.12 6.16 -2.16
C ILE A 433 2.03 5.63 -1.04
N PHE A 434 1.46 4.99 -0.02
CA PHE A 434 2.22 4.41 1.08
C PHE A 434 2.62 2.97 0.78
N ASN A 435 3.75 2.53 1.34
CA ASN A 435 4.07 1.11 1.45
C ASN A 435 3.45 0.51 2.74
N GLU A 436 3.62 -0.79 2.94
CA GLU A 436 3.01 -1.51 4.07
C GLU A 436 3.51 -1.04 5.45
N GLN A 437 4.78 -0.63 5.54
CA GLN A 437 5.40 -0.10 6.77
C GLN A 437 4.87 1.30 7.07
N GLU A 438 4.78 2.14 6.06
CA GLU A 438 4.25 3.50 6.15
C GLU A 438 2.75 3.51 6.46
N LEU A 439 1.99 2.52 5.98
CA LEU A 439 0.57 2.39 6.31
C LEU A 439 0.37 2.08 7.80
N GLU A 440 1.20 1.22 8.40
CA GLU A 440 1.22 1.02 9.85
C GLU A 440 1.52 2.35 10.58
N LEU A 441 2.56 3.08 10.17
CA LEU A 441 2.89 4.38 10.78
C LEU A 441 1.78 5.44 10.60
N LEU A 442 1.01 5.37 9.51
CA LEU A 442 -0.13 6.24 9.27
C LEU A 442 -1.27 5.95 10.25
N ILE A 443 -1.52 4.68 10.56
CA ILE A 443 -2.59 4.24 11.47
C ILE A 443 -2.16 4.45 12.93
N SER A 444 -0.96 3.98 13.28
CA SER A 444 -0.53 3.83 14.68
C SER A 444 0.37 4.95 15.17
N GLY A 445 0.89 5.75 14.24
CA GLY A 445 1.79 6.85 14.54
C GLY A 445 3.26 6.44 14.56
N LEU A 446 4.12 7.46 14.60
CA LEU A 446 5.56 7.28 14.78
C LEU A 446 5.84 7.06 16.27
N PRO A 447 6.41 5.90 16.66
CA PRO A 447 6.83 5.68 18.04
C PRO A 447 8.02 6.58 18.38
N GLU A 448 8.18 6.95 19.65
CA GLU A 448 9.45 7.43 20.16
C GLU A 448 10.30 6.21 20.57
N ILE A 449 11.53 6.14 20.06
CA ILE A 449 12.42 4.99 20.23
C ILE A 449 13.66 5.45 20.97
N ASP A 450 13.79 4.97 22.20
CA ASP A 450 15.00 5.11 23.00
C ASP A 450 16.02 4.07 22.55
N VAL A 451 17.03 4.54 21.80
CA VAL A 451 18.10 3.68 21.28
C VAL A 451 19.01 3.17 22.39
N ASP A 452 19.13 3.90 23.50
CA ASP A 452 19.97 3.51 24.62
C ASP A 452 19.31 2.41 25.44
N ASP A 453 17.99 2.51 25.68
CA ASP A 453 17.20 1.42 26.26
C ASP A 453 17.27 0.15 25.40
N LEU A 454 17.11 0.28 24.07
CA LEU A 454 17.22 -0.85 23.16
C LEU A 454 18.61 -1.50 23.22
N CYS A 455 19.67 -0.69 23.30
CA CYS A 455 21.06 -1.15 23.38
C CYS A 455 21.35 -1.94 24.66
N VAL A 456 20.75 -1.54 25.80
CA VAL A 456 20.87 -2.26 27.08
C VAL A 456 20.17 -3.61 27.03
N ASN A 457 19.05 -3.71 26.33
CA ASN A 457 18.20 -4.91 26.28
C ASN A 457 18.45 -5.82 25.07
N THR A 458 19.52 -5.58 24.29
CA THR A 458 19.86 -6.42 23.13
C THR A 458 20.80 -7.56 23.50
N GLU A 459 20.44 -8.79 23.10
CA GLU A 459 21.29 -9.97 23.22
C GLU A 459 22.11 -10.20 21.93
N TYR A 460 23.37 -10.61 22.08
CA TYR A 460 24.28 -10.85 20.97
C TYR A 460 24.62 -12.35 20.87
N LYS A 461 24.40 -12.93 19.69
CA LYS A 461 24.82 -14.28 19.31
C LYS A 461 25.99 -14.17 18.34
N ASN A 462 27.10 -14.86 18.63
CA ASN A 462 28.34 -14.81 17.82
C ASN A 462 29.04 -13.44 17.74
N TYR A 463 28.55 -12.45 18.49
CA TYR A 463 29.12 -11.11 18.64
C TYR A 463 29.16 -10.71 20.11
N THR A 464 29.96 -9.69 20.41
CA THR A 464 30.00 -9.04 21.72
C THR A 464 29.66 -7.57 21.58
N ARG A 465 29.27 -6.92 22.69
CA ARG A 465 29.03 -5.47 22.72
C ARG A 465 30.24 -4.64 22.25
N THR A 466 31.46 -5.18 22.41
CA THR A 466 32.72 -4.55 21.98
C THR A 466 33.08 -4.82 20.53
N SER A 467 32.38 -5.72 19.84
CA SER A 467 32.65 -6.03 18.43
C SER A 467 32.47 -4.80 17.56
N GLN A 468 33.38 -4.58 16.60
CA GLN A 468 33.41 -3.37 15.78
C GLN A 468 32.11 -3.16 14.99
N GLN A 469 31.52 -4.24 14.49
CA GLN A 469 30.26 -4.24 13.76
C GLN A 469 29.10 -3.77 14.65
N ILE A 470 29.07 -4.20 15.92
CA ILE A 470 28.05 -3.79 16.89
C ILE A 470 28.19 -2.30 17.24
N GLN A 471 29.42 -1.81 17.41
CA GLN A 471 29.66 -0.38 17.64
C GLN A 471 29.20 0.48 16.44
N TRP A 472 29.52 0.05 15.22
CA TRP A 472 29.08 0.74 14.01
C TRP A 472 27.56 0.70 13.85
N PHE A 473 26.94 -0.45 14.14
CA PHE A 473 25.48 -0.60 14.12
C PHE A 473 24.79 0.41 15.02
N TRP A 474 25.15 0.50 16.29
CA TRP A 474 24.54 1.45 17.22
C TRP A 474 24.86 2.91 16.88
N ARG A 475 26.04 3.20 16.32
CA ARG A 475 26.37 4.55 15.84
C ARG A 475 25.49 4.95 14.66
N ALA A 476 25.26 4.02 13.72
CA ALA A 476 24.36 4.25 12.59
C ALA A 476 22.91 4.44 13.06
N LEU A 477 22.39 3.57 13.94
CA LEU A 477 21.02 3.67 14.43
C LEU A 477 20.75 4.97 15.21
N ARG A 478 21.74 5.48 15.96
CA ARG A 478 21.62 6.80 16.61
C ARG A 478 21.59 7.97 15.62
N SER A 479 22.23 7.82 14.45
CA SER A 479 22.23 8.84 13.40
C SER A 479 20.96 8.88 12.56
N PHE A 480 20.11 7.86 12.66
CA PHE A 480 18.82 7.82 11.97
C PHE A 480 17.86 8.85 12.56
N ASP A 481 16.98 9.37 11.71
CA ASP A 481 15.83 10.14 12.15
C ASP A 481 14.78 9.21 12.79
N GLN A 482 13.69 9.80 13.30
CA GLN A 482 12.67 9.02 14.01
C GLN A 482 11.91 8.05 13.08
N GLU A 483 11.78 8.42 11.81
CA GLU A 483 11.11 7.62 10.79
C GLU A 483 11.93 6.36 10.47
N ASP A 484 13.23 6.51 10.22
CA ASP A 484 14.12 5.41 9.92
C ASP A 484 14.38 4.51 11.13
N LYS A 485 14.36 5.05 12.35
CA LYS A 485 14.33 4.23 13.58
C LYS A 485 13.06 3.38 13.65
N ALA A 486 11.90 3.93 13.32
CA ALA A 486 10.64 3.18 13.32
C ALA A 486 10.62 2.08 12.24
N LYS A 487 11.11 2.37 11.03
CA LYS A 487 11.29 1.37 9.96
C LYS A 487 12.28 0.29 10.36
N PHE A 488 13.36 0.65 11.05
CA PHE A 488 14.30 -0.32 11.60
C PHE A 488 13.58 -1.26 12.58
N LEU A 489 12.78 -0.73 13.51
CA LEU A 489 12.02 -1.54 14.47
C LEU A 489 11.05 -2.50 13.76
N GLN A 490 10.31 -2.02 12.75
CA GLN A 490 9.45 -2.86 11.91
C GLN A 490 10.23 -3.94 11.16
N PHE A 491 11.44 -3.62 10.71
CA PHE A 491 12.30 -4.58 10.02
C PHE A 491 12.74 -5.72 10.94
N VAL A 492 13.07 -5.43 12.21
CA VAL A 492 13.56 -6.45 13.15
C VAL A 492 12.47 -7.15 13.98
N THR A 493 11.33 -6.49 14.24
CA THR A 493 10.25 -7.02 15.10
C THR A 493 8.92 -7.23 14.38
N GLY A 494 8.83 -6.91 13.09
CA GLY A 494 7.58 -7.00 12.34
C GLY A 494 6.57 -5.88 12.62
N THR A 495 6.79 -5.02 13.63
CA THR A 495 5.91 -3.90 13.99
C THR A 495 6.68 -2.67 14.47
N SER A 496 6.04 -1.50 14.44
CA SER A 496 6.56 -0.27 15.05
C SER A 496 6.15 -0.11 16.52
N LYS A 497 5.46 -1.08 17.13
CA LYS A 497 5.08 -1.04 18.54
C LYS A 497 6.33 -1.05 19.43
N SER A 498 6.52 0.02 20.20
CA SER A 498 7.56 0.06 21.23
C SER A 498 7.21 -0.93 22.34
N THR A 499 8.03 -1.97 22.53
CA THR A 499 7.92 -2.88 23.66
C THR A 499 9.08 -2.62 24.61
N SER A 500 8.81 -1.96 25.74
CA SER A 500 9.81 -1.52 26.73
C SER A 500 10.52 -2.66 27.49
N SER A 501 10.62 -3.88 26.96
CA SER A 501 11.20 -4.98 27.76
C SER A 501 11.88 -6.14 27.07
N ARG A 502 11.72 -6.41 25.75
CA ARG A 502 12.50 -7.50 25.10
C ARG A 502 12.58 -7.30 23.60
N ILE A 503 13.69 -6.76 23.08
CA ILE A 503 13.84 -6.63 21.64
C ILE A 503 15.26 -6.96 21.19
N CYS A 504 15.31 -7.94 20.27
CA CYS A 504 16.41 -8.35 19.39
C CYS A 504 17.50 -9.27 19.96
N SER A 505 17.56 -10.49 19.40
CA SER A 505 18.81 -11.25 19.35
C SER A 505 19.53 -10.96 18.03
N PHE A 506 20.70 -10.31 18.10
CA PHE A 506 21.56 -10.11 16.94
C PHE A 506 22.44 -11.35 16.74
N GLY A 507 22.15 -12.15 15.72
CA GLY A 507 22.95 -13.32 15.38
C GLY A 507 23.26 -13.42 13.90
N ARG A 508 24.47 -13.87 13.57
CA ARG A 508 24.67 -14.60 12.31
C ARG A 508 24.00 -15.96 12.52
N ASN A 509 22.92 -16.24 11.81
CA ASN A 509 22.22 -17.52 11.94
C ASN A 509 23.21 -18.69 11.78
N GLU A 510 23.03 -19.75 12.58
CA GLU A 510 23.81 -20.99 12.53
C GLU A 510 23.69 -21.78 11.21
N TRP A 511 22.89 -21.32 10.26
CA TRP A 511 22.72 -21.93 8.93
C TRP A 511 23.94 -21.78 8.00
N ASP A 512 24.91 -20.91 8.32
CA ASP A 512 26.20 -20.86 7.59
C ASP A 512 27.18 -21.96 8.05
N SER A 513 26.90 -22.65 9.16
CA SER A 513 27.83 -23.65 9.74
C SER A 513 27.89 -24.95 8.93
N GLU A 514 26.84 -25.29 8.19
CA GLU A 514 26.82 -26.47 7.31
C GLU A 514 27.35 -26.19 5.90
N ILE A 515 27.46 -24.92 5.48
CA ILE A 515 28.07 -24.55 4.20
C ILE A 515 29.61 -24.60 4.26
N TYR A 516 30.20 -24.64 5.46
CA TYR A 516 31.66 -24.62 5.61
C TYR A 516 32.37 -25.95 5.30
N ASN A 517 31.64 -27.00 4.91
CA ASN A 517 32.23 -28.30 4.54
C ASN A 517 32.28 -28.60 3.03
N SER A 518 31.93 -27.66 2.16
CA SER A 518 32.11 -27.82 0.71
C SER A 518 33.20 -26.89 0.17
N LYS A 519 34.29 -27.50 -0.30
CA LYS A 519 35.51 -26.85 -0.80
C LYS A 519 35.24 -25.93 -2.01
N ARG A 520 35.91 -24.77 -1.98
CA ARG A 520 36.22 -23.81 -3.08
C ARG A 520 35.08 -22.91 -3.56
N HIS A 521 35.03 -21.68 -3.03
CA HIS A 521 34.97 -20.41 -3.77
C HIS A 521 35.22 -19.24 -2.79
N PRO A 522 36.15 -18.30 -3.06
CA PRO A 522 36.40 -17.18 -2.18
C PRO A 522 35.42 -16.03 -2.48
N PHE A 523 34.77 -15.53 -1.43
CA PHE A 523 33.87 -14.35 -1.35
C PHE A 523 32.44 -14.49 -1.91
N PRO A 524 31.43 -14.69 -1.06
CA PRO A 524 30.06 -14.33 -1.42
C PRO A 524 29.93 -12.79 -1.42
N ARG A 525 29.20 -12.26 -2.41
CA ARG A 525 28.79 -10.83 -2.49
C ARG A 525 28.10 -10.41 -1.17
N PRO A 526 28.17 -9.14 -0.75
CA PRO A 526 27.50 -8.72 0.48
C PRO A 526 25.98 -8.85 0.29
N SER A 527 25.38 -9.87 0.90
CA SER A 527 23.93 -9.93 1.08
C SER A 527 23.51 -8.84 2.06
N SER A 528 22.39 -8.17 1.79
CA SER A 528 21.78 -7.24 2.75
C SER A 528 21.52 -7.95 4.08
N PHE A 529 21.49 -7.18 5.18
CA PHE A 529 21.04 -7.71 6.48
C PHE A 529 19.71 -8.45 6.31
N ARG A 530 19.60 -9.62 6.93
CA ARG A 530 18.35 -10.38 7.07
C ARG A 530 17.89 -10.25 8.51
N ALA A 531 16.60 -10.03 8.70
CA ALA A 531 15.95 -10.08 9.99
C ALA A 531 14.89 -11.18 9.95
N HIS A 532 14.77 -11.90 11.06
CA HIS A 532 13.66 -12.81 11.33
C HIS A 532 12.84 -12.16 12.44
N VAL A 533 11.54 -12.08 12.25
CA VAL A 533 10.63 -11.54 13.26
C VAL A 533 10.56 -12.54 14.42
N PHE A 534 10.92 -12.10 15.63
CA PHE A 534 11.00 -12.93 16.84
C PHE A 534 9.80 -12.79 17.76
#